data_AF-A0A9E6D3T2-F1
#
_entry.id   AF-A0A9E6D3T2-F1
#
_cell.length_a   1.000
_cell.length_b   1.000
_cell.length_c   1.000
_cell.angle_alpha   90.00
_cell.angle_beta   90.00
_cell.angle_gamma   90.00
#
_symmetry.space_group_name_H-M   'P 1'
#
loop_
_entity.id
_entity.type
_entity.pdbx_description
1 polymer ?
#
loop_
_entity_poly.entity_id
_entity_poly.type
_entity_poly.pdbx_seq_one_letter_code
_entity_poly.pdbx_strand_id
1 'polypeptide(L)'
;MKNLIHSIKRSYHKRHSISTIKKAPISNTPVANIHRIDTSNAGDYYCAPHHYFDALKGTHLDIFSYKSIDKNRRQNFIDTVSQKSLIIGGGGLLNRNGFKRQMQLFESLASNGKKIVLWGIGHNDKHNMSNGINYNINTSQFALAGLRDYSKAEHYVPCVSCLHPIFDQPFTESQDIGIVFHKDTLKKENILSKFKSYPTASNIMKFEDIIDFIKLTNKIVTDSYHVMYWSMLLNKKVVVIPNSSKFFDFKYHPVISNFDDAISQLSKANAYTGILEECRTINHKFADKAFDYLNI
;
A
#
# COMPACT_ATOMS: atom_id res chain seq x y z
N MET A 1 1.57 25.37 -24.51
CA MET A 1 0.10 25.57 -24.34
C MET A 1 -0.68 24.34 -23.89
N LYS A 2 -0.65 23.18 -24.59
CA LYS A 2 -1.43 21.97 -24.22
C LYS A 2 -1.20 21.46 -22.79
N ASN A 3 0.07 21.41 -22.34
CA ASN A 3 0.42 20.97 -20.98
C ASN A 3 -0.08 21.93 -19.88
N LEU A 4 -0.11 23.23 -20.17
CA LEU A 4 -0.62 24.25 -19.25
C LEU A 4 -2.14 24.15 -19.10
N ILE A 5 -2.86 24.02 -20.21
CA ILE A 5 -4.33 23.80 -20.22
C ILE A 5 -4.68 22.51 -19.48
N HIS A 6 -3.94 21.43 -19.71
CA HIS A 6 -4.15 20.16 -19.01
C HIS A 6 -3.92 20.29 -17.49
N SER A 7 -2.87 21.01 -17.07
CA SER A 7 -2.60 21.29 -15.66
C SER A 7 -3.71 22.11 -14.99
N ILE A 8 -4.19 23.16 -15.67
CA ILE A 8 -5.28 24.03 -15.19
C ILE A 8 -6.58 23.23 -15.04
N LYS A 9 -6.98 22.47 -16.08
CA LYS A 9 -8.18 21.60 -16.04
C LYS A 9 -8.10 20.62 -14.88
N ARG A 10 -6.96 19.96 -14.69
CA ARG A 10 -6.74 19.03 -13.58
C ARG A 10 -6.83 19.72 -12.22
N SER A 11 -6.32 20.95 -12.09
CA SER A 11 -6.43 21.74 -10.85
C SER A 11 -7.89 22.12 -10.55
N TYR A 12 -8.64 22.53 -11.57
CA TYR A 12 -10.08 22.79 -11.46
C TYR A 12 -10.84 21.54 -11.04
N HIS A 13 -10.66 20.40 -11.72
CA HIS A 13 -11.33 19.14 -11.38
C HIS A 13 -11.07 18.70 -9.94
N LYS A 14 -9.81 18.81 -9.47
CA LYS A 14 -9.47 18.51 -8.07
C LYS A 14 -10.31 19.34 -7.09
N ARG A 15 -10.38 20.65 -7.31
CA ARG A 15 -11.11 21.58 -6.42
C ARG A 15 -12.62 21.36 -6.50
N HIS A 16 -13.14 21.19 -7.71
CA HIS A 16 -14.55 20.95 -7.95
C HIS A 16 -15.02 19.66 -7.27
N SER A 17 -14.37 18.51 -7.54
CA SER A 17 -14.75 17.24 -6.93
C SER A 17 -14.73 17.29 -5.40
N ILE A 18 -13.67 17.85 -4.80
CA ILE A 18 -13.55 18.00 -3.34
C ILE A 18 -14.67 18.89 -2.78
N SER A 19 -14.95 20.03 -3.43
CA SER A 19 -15.99 20.97 -2.99
C SER A 19 -17.38 20.34 -3.09
N THR A 20 -17.69 19.66 -4.19
CA THR A 20 -18.97 18.96 -4.39
C THR A 20 -19.18 17.88 -3.34
N ILE A 21 -18.16 17.06 -3.07
CA ILE A 21 -18.23 16.00 -2.05
C ILE A 21 -18.49 16.59 -0.66
N LYS A 22 -17.78 17.65 -0.28
CA LYS A 22 -17.94 18.29 1.05
C LYS A 22 -19.31 18.92 1.27
N LYS A 23 -20.01 19.32 0.21
CA LYS A 23 -21.35 19.92 0.28
C LYS A 23 -22.48 18.90 0.15
N ALA A 24 -22.17 17.67 -0.24
CA ALA A 24 -23.16 16.64 -0.43
C ALA A 24 -23.69 16.16 0.94
N PRO A 25 -24.98 15.79 1.04
CA PRO A 25 -25.50 15.10 2.21
C PRO A 25 -24.70 13.82 2.47
N ILE A 26 -24.47 13.53 3.76
CA ILE A 26 -23.76 12.32 4.16
C ILE A 26 -24.71 11.13 4.06
N SER A 27 -24.26 10.12 3.32
CA SER A 27 -24.83 8.77 3.37
C SER A 27 -23.71 7.75 3.61
N ASN A 28 -24.10 6.66 4.27
CA ASN A 28 -23.21 5.64 4.84
C ASN A 28 -23.58 4.21 4.38
N THR A 29 -24.39 4.05 3.33
CA THR A 29 -24.66 2.74 2.72
C THR A 29 -24.85 2.90 1.20
N PRO A 30 -24.42 1.92 0.39
CA PRO A 30 -23.60 0.74 0.72
C PRO A 30 -22.12 1.12 0.96
N VAL A 31 -21.20 0.14 0.96
CA VAL A 31 -19.75 0.34 1.15
C VAL A 31 -18.99 0.44 -0.19
N ALA A 32 -17.91 1.21 -0.22
CA ALA A 32 -16.93 1.24 -1.30
C ALA A 32 -15.49 1.15 -0.78
N ASN A 33 -14.66 0.36 -1.47
CA ASN A 33 -13.24 0.26 -1.14
C ASN A 33 -12.38 1.15 -2.06
N ILE A 34 -11.76 2.18 -1.50
CA ILE A 34 -10.95 3.16 -2.23
C ILE A 34 -9.46 2.90 -1.99
N HIS A 35 -8.72 2.62 -3.06
CA HIS A 35 -7.27 2.43 -3.04
C HIS A 35 -6.59 2.89 -4.32
N ARG A 36 -5.26 2.76 -4.41
CA ARG A 36 -4.52 3.04 -5.65
C ARG A 36 -4.61 1.84 -6.59
N ILE A 37 -5.50 1.91 -7.59
CA ILE A 37 -5.58 0.90 -8.66
C ILE A 37 -4.49 1.18 -9.70
N ASP A 38 -3.30 0.60 -9.53
CA ASP A 38 -2.20 0.70 -10.49
C ASP A 38 -1.78 -0.70 -10.96
N THR A 39 -2.23 -1.10 -12.15
CA THR A 39 -1.90 -2.42 -12.73
C THR A 39 -0.43 -2.56 -13.10
N SER A 40 0.33 -1.46 -13.14
CA SER A 40 1.79 -1.48 -13.32
C SER A 40 2.58 -1.61 -12.01
N ASN A 41 1.89 -1.68 -10.87
CA ASN A 41 2.49 -1.84 -9.56
C ASN A 41 1.68 -2.86 -8.76
N ALA A 42 2.10 -4.13 -8.84
CA ALA A 42 1.42 -5.26 -8.19
C ALA A 42 1.14 -4.98 -6.70
N GLY A 43 2.07 -4.33 -6.01
CA GLY A 43 1.91 -4.00 -4.60
C GLY A 43 0.77 -3.03 -4.32
N ASP A 44 0.64 -1.94 -5.10
CA ASP A 44 -0.46 -0.99 -4.91
C ASP A 44 -1.81 -1.60 -5.34
N TYR A 45 -1.81 -2.49 -6.34
CA TYR A 45 -3.00 -3.18 -6.80
C TYR A 45 -3.54 -4.17 -5.75
N TYR A 46 -2.71 -5.12 -5.30
CA TYR A 46 -3.16 -6.22 -4.43
C TYR A 46 -3.26 -5.87 -2.94
N CYS A 47 -3.05 -4.61 -2.55
CA CYS A 47 -3.08 -4.18 -1.15
C CYS A 47 -4.46 -3.81 -0.60
N ALA A 48 -5.54 -4.06 -1.34
CA ALA A 48 -6.90 -3.67 -0.93
C ALA A 48 -7.82 -4.87 -0.61
N PRO A 49 -8.68 -4.76 0.41
CA PRO A 49 -9.46 -5.89 0.93
C PRO A 49 -10.52 -6.42 -0.04
N HIS A 50 -10.99 -5.64 -1.02
CA HIS A 50 -11.95 -6.14 -2.02
C HIS A 50 -11.46 -7.34 -2.84
N HIS A 51 -10.15 -7.60 -2.86
CA HIS A 51 -9.58 -8.79 -3.49
C HIS A 51 -9.80 -10.08 -2.70
N TYR A 52 -10.05 -9.98 -1.39
CA TYR A 52 -9.95 -11.13 -0.47
C TYR A 52 -11.20 -11.37 0.37
N PHE A 53 -12.14 -10.42 0.39
CA PHE A 53 -13.40 -10.54 1.13
C PHE A 53 -14.58 -10.42 0.18
N ASP A 54 -15.43 -11.45 0.14
CA ASP A 54 -16.57 -11.52 -0.77
C ASP A 54 -17.57 -10.37 -0.58
N ALA A 55 -17.80 -9.93 0.66
CA ALA A 55 -18.65 -8.79 1.01
C ALA A 55 -18.21 -7.46 0.34
N LEU A 56 -16.94 -7.37 -0.08
CA LEU A 56 -16.36 -6.18 -0.70
C LEU A 56 -16.14 -6.34 -2.22
N LYS A 57 -16.45 -7.50 -2.79
CA LYS A 57 -16.17 -7.79 -4.21
C LYS A 57 -16.88 -6.79 -5.12
N GLY A 58 -16.14 -6.21 -6.07
CA GLY A 58 -16.68 -5.23 -7.02
C GLY A 58 -16.98 -3.84 -6.44
N THR A 59 -16.65 -3.58 -5.17
CA THR A 59 -16.87 -2.26 -4.54
C THR A 59 -15.73 -1.26 -4.75
N HIS A 60 -14.73 -1.63 -5.57
CA HIS A 60 -13.48 -0.89 -5.65
C HIS A 60 -13.58 0.41 -6.46
N LEU A 61 -12.78 1.40 -6.07
CA LEU A 61 -12.64 2.65 -6.80
C LEU A 61 -11.21 3.21 -6.67
N ASP A 62 -10.66 3.69 -7.77
CA ASP A 62 -9.33 4.31 -7.75
C ASP A 62 -9.36 5.69 -7.06
N ILE A 63 -8.53 5.88 -6.04
CA ILE A 63 -8.31 7.11 -5.27
C ILE A 63 -7.93 8.34 -6.11
N PHE A 64 -7.46 8.18 -7.36
CA PHE A 64 -7.17 9.28 -8.28
C PHE A 64 -8.33 9.62 -9.23
N SER A 65 -9.46 8.91 -9.18
CA SER A 65 -10.60 9.19 -10.04
C SER A 65 -11.19 10.60 -9.84
N TYR A 66 -11.04 11.19 -8.65
CA TYR A 66 -11.46 12.57 -8.34
C TYR A 66 -10.85 13.65 -9.25
N LYS A 67 -9.68 13.38 -9.83
CA LYS A 67 -8.92 14.29 -10.70
C LYS A 67 -8.84 13.77 -12.14
N SER A 68 -9.65 12.77 -12.48
CA SER A 68 -9.74 12.22 -13.84
C SER A 68 -10.21 13.31 -14.81
N ILE A 69 -9.67 13.29 -16.03
CA ILE A 69 -10.18 14.10 -17.14
C ILE A 69 -11.52 13.56 -17.65
N ASP A 70 -11.69 12.23 -17.62
CA ASP A 70 -12.95 11.56 -17.91
C ASP A 70 -14.01 11.98 -16.89
N LYS A 71 -15.09 12.58 -17.41
CA LYS A 71 -16.22 13.09 -16.63
C LYS A 71 -16.95 11.98 -15.90
N ASN A 72 -17.18 10.82 -16.54
CA ASN A 72 -17.93 9.72 -15.94
C ASN A 72 -17.16 9.10 -14.79
N ARG A 73 -15.86 8.85 -14.99
CA ARG A 73 -14.98 8.36 -13.92
C ARG A 73 -14.91 9.34 -12.74
N ARG A 74 -14.87 10.64 -13.01
CA ARG A 74 -14.86 11.68 -11.98
C ARG A 74 -16.20 11.78 -11.25
N GLN A 75 -17.31 11.72 -11.97
CA GLN A 75 -18.66 11.76 -11.40
C GLN A 75 -18.91 10.54 -10.52
N ASN A 76 -18.57 9.34 -11.00
CA ASN A 76 -18.63 8.12 -10.21
C ASN A 76 -17.84 8.23 -8.89
N PHE A 77 -16.67 8.90 -8.90
CA PHE A 77 -15.93 9.16 -7.67
C PHE A 77 -16.67 10.11 -6.73
N ILE A 78 -17.23 11.20 -7.27
CA ILE A 78 -18.02 12.15 -6.47
C ILE A 78 -19.21 11.43 -5.83
N ASP A 79 -20.00 10.71 -6.63
CA ASP A 79 -21.21 10.03 -6.17
C ASP A 79 -20.87 8.96 -5.14
N THR A 80 -19.88 8.10 -5.43
CA THR A 80 -19.41 7.07 -4.51
C THR A 80 -18.94 7.66 -3.18
N VAL A 81 -18.06 8.66 -3.20
CA VAL A 81 -17.52 9.26 -1.97
C VAL A 81 -18.59 10.05 -1.22
N SER A 82 -19.56 10.65 -1.89
CA SER A 82 -20.66 11.34 -1.20
C SER A 82 -21.63 10.34 -0.55
N GLN A 83 -22.03 9.30 -1.26
CA GLN A 83 -23.18 8.47 -0.89
C GLN A 83 -22.85 7.20 -0.09
N LYS A 84 -21.63 6.66 -0.22
CA LYS A 84 -21.27 5.36 0.36
C LYS A 84 -20.42 5.50 1.62
N SER A 85 -20.49 4.51 2.49
CA SER A 85 -19.44 4.27 3.47
C SER A 85 -18.14 3.87 2.80
N LEU A 86 -17.00 4.20 3.40
CA LEU A 86 -15.71 4.05 2.74
C LEU A 86 -14.78 3.15 3.54
N ILE A 87 -14.13 2.22 2.84
CA ILE A 87 -12.89 1.61 3.29
C ILE A 87 -11.77 2.23 2.47
N ILE A 88 -10.92 3.03 3.10
CA ILE A 88 -9.72 3.57 2.48
C ILE A 88 -8.58 2.63 2.82
N GLY A 89 -7.94 2.01 1.84
CA GLY A 89 -6.64 1.46 2.19
C GLY A 89 -5.98 0.45 1.30
N GLY A 90 -4.96 -0.13 1.92
CA GLY A 90 -3.72 -0.52 1.28
C GLY A 90 -2.74 0.65 1.06
N GLY A 91 -1.45 0.33 1.02
CA GLY A 91 -0.43 1.21 0.46
C GLY A 91 0.10 2.33 1.36
N GLY A 92 1.07 3.08 0.81
CA GLY A 92 1.75 4.17 1.50
C GLY A 92 1.06 5.52 1.25
N LEU A 93 -0.16 5.67 1.76
CA LEU A 93 -1.04 6.82 1.52
C LEU A 93 -0.75 8.00 2.45
N LEU A 94 -0.19 7.76 3.64
CA LEU A 94 0.14 8.80 4.61
C LEU A 94 1.50 9.43 4.28
N ASN A 95 1.66 10.72 4.62
CA ASN A 95 2.87 11.50 4.44
C ASN A 95 3.39 11.52 2.99
N ARG A 96 2.48 11.44 2.01
CA ARG A 96 2.80 11.41 0.58
C ARG A 96 2.04 12.47 -0.18
N ASN A 97 2.77 13.42 -0.79
CA ASN A 97 2.19 14.57 -1.50
C ASN A 97 1.12 14.21 -2.54
N GLY A 98 1.25 13.07 -3.22
CA GLY A 98 0.27 12.60 -4.22
C GLY A 98 -1.10 12.23 -3.66
N PHE A 99 -1.19 11.93 -2.35
CA PHE A 99 -2.39 11.49 -1.65
C PHE A 99 -2.89 12.50 -0.60
N LYS A 100 -2.08 13.50 -0.23
CA LYS A 100 -2.39 14.50 0.81
C LYS A 100 -3.81 15.06 0.74
N ARG A 101 -4.27 15.51 -0.44
CA ARG A 101 -5.61 16.11 -0.60
C ARG A 101 -6.74 15.12 -0.37
N GLN A 102 -6.56 13.87 -0.77
CA GLN A 102 -7.56 12.82 -0.60
C GLN A 102 -7.65 12.41 0.87
N MET A 103 -6.50 12.22 1.53
CA MET A 103 -6.49 11.92 2.96
C MET A 103 -7.13 13.04 3.80
N GLN A 104 -6.82 14.30 3.49
CA GLN A 104 -7.48 15.46 4.14
C GLN A 104 -8.97 15.57 3.84
N LEU A 105 -9.42 15.14 2.65
CA LEU A 105 -10.85 15.02 2.34
C LEU A 105 -11.49 13.96 3.22
N PHE A 106 -10.90 12.76 3.30
CA PHE A 106 -11.45 11.66 4.10
C PHE A 106 -11.48 12.00 5.59
N GLU A 107 -10.43 12.61 6.13
CA GLU A 107 -10.43 13.13 7.51
C GLU A 107 -11.58 14.12 7.74
N SER A 108 -11.70 15.11 6.86
CA SER A 108 -12.78 16.10 6.94
C SER A 108 -14.17 15.48 6.84
N LEU A 109 -14.35 14.38 6.10
CA LEU A 109 -15.64 13.69 6.01
C LEU A 109 -15.91 12.85 7.25
N ALA A 110 -14.89 12.16 7.77
CA ALA A 110 -14.98 11.38 9.01
C ALA A 110 -15.37 12.26 10.20
N SER A 111 -14.73 13.43 10.34
CA SER A 111 -15.07 14.43 11.36
C SER A 111 -16.51 14.97 11.26
N ASN A 112 -17.17 14.82 10.11
CA ASN A 112 -18.57 15.24 9.91
C ASN A 112 -19.55 14.05 10.00
N GLY A 113 -19.13 12.89 10.51
CA GLY A 113 -20.00 11.73 10.74
C GLY A 113 -20.09 10.75 9.57
N LYS A 114 -19.23 10.88 8.55
CA LYS A 114 -19.14 9.86 7.50
C LYS A 114 -18.43 8.62 8.04
N LYS A 115 -19.03 7.44 7.84
CA LYS A 115 -18.43 6.16 8.21
C LYS A 115 -17.28 5.83 7.27
N ILE A 116 -16.05 5.96 7.78
CA ILE A 116 -14.82 5.66 7.06
C ILE A 116 -13.91 4.76 7.92
N VAL A 117 -13.45 3.66 7.33
CA VAL A 117 -12.44 2.75 7.89
C VAL A 117 -11.13 2.96 7.14
N LEU A 118 -10.01 3.06 7.87
CA LEU A 118 -8.68 2.96 7.29
C LEU A 118 -8.18 1.52 7.43
N TRP A 119 -7.72 0.88 6.35
CA TRP A 119 -7.32 -0.53 6.39
C TRP A 119 -5.93 -0.74 5.79
N GLY A 120 -4.96 -1.06 6.64
CA GLY A 120 -3.60 -1.41 6.22
C GLY A 120 -2.89 -0.29 5.47
N ILE A 121 -3.19 0.97 5.79
CA ILE A 121 -2.47 2.13 5.24
C ILE A 121 -1.22 2.42 6.08
N GLY A 122 -0.23 3.09 5.48
CA GLY A 122 0.94 3.55 6.23
C GLY A 122 1.62 4.79 5.65
N HIS A 123 2.64 5.29 6.36
CA HIS A 123 3.43 6.44 5.95
C HIS A 123 4.41 6.13 4.81
N ASN A 124 4.74 7.16 4.02
CA ASN A 124 5.62 7.06 2.86
C ASN A 124 6.31 8.40 2.56
N ASP A 125 6.88 8.99 3.60
CA ASP A 125 7.65 10.22 3.54
C ASP A 125 9.01 9.98 2.87
N LYS A 126 9.38 10.85 1.91
CA LYS A 126 10.65 10.78 1.18
C LYS A 126 11.78 11.60 1.83
N HIS A 127 11.44 12.47 2.78
CA HIS A 127 12.36 13.45 3.37
C HIS A 127 12.71 13.09 4.80
N ASN A 128 11.74 12.57 5.56
CA ASN A 128 11.98 12.04 6.89
C ASN A 128 12.06 10.51 6.81
N MET A 129 13.23 9.92 7.09
CA MET A 129 13.49 8.46 7.03
C MET A 129 13.62 7.88 8.45
N SER A 130 12.59 8.09 9.27
CA SER A 130 12.50 7.56 10.63
C SER A 130 11.25 6.69 10.81
N ASN A 131 11.21 5.94 11.90
CA ASN A 131 9.98 5.33 12.42
C ASN A 131 9.19 6.36 13.24
N GLY A 132 7.92 6.09 13.53
CA GLY A 132 7.13 6.93 14.43
C GLY A 132 6.92 8.36 13.90
N ILE A 133 6.80 8.52 12.57
CA ILE A 133 6.54 9.83 11.95
C ILE A 133 5.11 10.29 12.26
N ASN A 134 4.90 11.60 12.45
CA ASN A 134 3.56 12.15 12.61
C ASN A 134 2.78 12.09 11.29
N TYR A 135 1.56 11.57 11.33
CA TYR A 135 0.72 11.49 10.14
C TYR A 135 0.25 12.87 9.69
N ASN A 136 0.03 12.99 8.37
CA ASN A 136 -0.45 14.23 7.75
C ASN A 136 -1.98 14.42 7.85
N ILE A 137 -2.64 13.60 8.67
CA ILE A 137 -4.05 13.61 9.05
C ILE A 137 -4.16 13.11 10.50
N ASN A 138 -5.23 13.46 11.18
CA ASN A 138 -5.57 12.90 12.48
C ASN A 138 -6.36 11.58 12.31
N THR A 139 -5.72 10.45 12.58
CA THR A 139 -6.34 9.13 12.46
C THR A 139 -7.42 8.87 13.51
N SER A 140 -7.47 9.63 14.62
CA SER A 140 -8.53 9.49 15.63
C SER A 140 -9.89 10.01 15.18
N GLN A 141 -9.95 10.73 14.04
CA GLN A 141 -11.21 11.15 13.43
C GLN A 141 -11.98 10.00 12.77
N PHE A 142 -11.31 8.86 12.57
CA PHE A 142 -11.88 7.68 11.94
C PHE A 142 -12.24 6.70 13.05
N ALA A 143 -13.48 6.19 13.06
CA ALA A 143 -13.91 5.25 14.09
C ALA A 143 -13.09 3.96 14.12
N LEU A 144 -12.52 3.57 12.98
CA LEU A 144 -11.62 2.43 12.89
C LEU A 144 -10.44 2.74 11.96
N ALA A 145 -9.24 2.75 12.53
CA ALA A 145 -8.00 3.03 11.81
C ALA A 145 -6.98 1.89 11.97
N GLY A 146 -6.98 0.96 11.02
CA GLY A 146 -5.99 -0.10 10.89
C GLY A 146 -4.77 0.37 10.11
N LEU A 147 -3.62 0.47 10.77
CA LEU A 147 -2.37 0.99 10.19
C LEU A 147 -1.29 -0.07 10.17
N ARG A 148 -0.46 -0.07 9.11
CA ARG A 148 0.66 -1.01 8.97
C ARG A 148 1.98 -0.54 9.58
N ASP A 149 1.99 0.70 10.09
CA ASP A 149 3.14 1.32 10.75
C ASP A 149 3.11 0.95 12.24
N TYR A 150 4.00 0.08 12.69
CA TYR A 150 3.87 -0.63 13.96
C TYR A 150 3.92 0.29 15.19
N SER A 151 4.82 1.28 15.20
CA SER A 151 5.10 2.10 16.38
C SER A 151 3.95 3.04 16.79
N LYS A 152 3.04 3.36 15.87
CA LYS A 152 1.96 4.33 16.06
C LYS A 152 0.56 3.78 15.82
N ALA A 153 0.46 2.52 15.42
CA ALA A 153 -0.83 1.91 15.18
C ALA A 153 -1.53 1.60 16.51
N GLU A 154 -2.62 2.31 16.79
CA GLU A 154 -3.59 1.86 17.80
C GLU A 154 -4.14 0.47 17.44
N HIS A 155 -4.35 0.24 16.14
CA HIS A 155 -4.64 -1.07 15.58
C HIS A 155 -3.63 -1.40 14.49
N TYR A 156 -2.62 -2.21 14.84
CA TYR A 156 -1.71 -2.76 13.84
C TYR A 156 -2.46 -3.67 12.89
N VAL A 157 -2.44 -3.34 11.60
CA VAL A 157 -3.06 -4.11 10.52
C VAL A 157 -2.08 -4.16 9.35
N PRO A 158 -1.44 -5.31 9.09
CA PRO A 158 -0.49 -5.44 7.99
C PRO A 158 -1.21 -5.40 6.64
N CYS A 159 -0.44 -5.27 5.57
CA CYS A 159 -1.00 -5.23 4.22
C CYS A 159 -1.81 -6.52 3.93
N VAL A 160 -3.08 -6.36 3.56
CA VAL A 160 -4.05 -7.46 3.35
C VAL A 160 -3.65 -8.43 2.23
N SER A 161 -2.65 -8.10 1.41
CA SER A 161 -2.10 -9.02 0.40
C SER A 161 -1.60 -10.36 0.99
N CYS A 162 -1.35 -10.47 2.30
CA CYS A 162 -1.08 -11.76 2.95
C CYS A 162 -2.22 -12.78 2.85
N LEU A 163 -3.44 -12.33 2.56
CA LEU A 163 -4.58 -13.22 2.32
C LEU A 163 -4.56 -13.87 0.93
N HIS A 164 -3.63 -13.50 0.05
CA HIS A 164 -3.60 -14.06 -1.30
C HIS A 164 -3.24 -15.55 -1.28
N PRO A 165 -3.99 -16.43 -1.98
CA PRO A 165 -3.77 -17.89 -1.96
C PRO A 165 -2.45 -18.34 -2.62
N ILE A 166 -1.71 -17.42 -3.23
CA ILE A 166 -0.42 -17.74 -3.88
C ILE A 166 0.64 -18.10 -2.84
N PHE A 167 0.48 -17.63 -1.60
CA PHE A 167 1.37 -17.91 -0.49
C PHE A 167 1.19 -19.34 0.07
N ASP A 168 0.10 -20.03 -0.27
CA ASP A 168 -0.16 -21.41 0.15
C ASP A 168 0.46 -22.44 -0.80
N GLN A 169 0.95 -21.99 -1.96
CA GLN A 169 1.57 -22.88 -2.93
C GLN A 169 2.95 -23.33 -2.43
N PRO A 170 3.22 -24.64 -2.41
CA PRO A 170 4.51 -25.17 -1.97
C PRO A 170 5.63 -24.68 -2.89
N PHE A 171 6.84 -24.59 -2.35
CA PHE A 171 8.01 -24.20 -3.10
C PHE A 171 9.27 -24.89 -2.57
N THR A 172 10.28 -24.94 -3.43
CA THR A 172 11.65 -25.34 -3.06
C THR A 172 12.59 -24.25 -3.53
N GLU A 173 13.46 -23.82 -2.65
CA GLU A 173 14.46 -22.81 -2.98
C GLU A 173 15.53 -23.44 -3.88
N SER A 174 15.91 -22.73 -4.94
CA SER A 174 16.97 -23.16 -5.86
C SER A 174 17.99 -22.04 -6.12
N GLN A 175 17.81 -20.88 -5.51
CA GLN A 175 18.63 -19.68 -5.68
C GLN A 175 19.01 -19.14 -4.30
N ASP A 176 20.30 -18.87 -4.07
CA ASP A 176 20.72 -18.33 -2.76
C ASP A 176 20.38 -16.84 -2.62
N ILE A 177 20.71 -16.02 -3.62
CA ILE A 177 20.53 -14.57 -3.59
C ILE A 177 19.74 -14.11 -4.82
N GLY A 178 18.75 -13.25 -4.60
CA GLY A 178 17.98 -12.60 -5.66
C GLY A 178 17.70 -11.14 -5.34
N ILE A 179 17.68 -10.30 -6.38
CA ILE A 179 17.53 -8.84 -6.26
C ILE A 179 16.23 -8.41 -6.92
N VAL A 180 15.35 -7.71 -6.20
CA VAL A 180 14.10 -7.20 -6.77
C VAL A 180 14.05 -5.69 -6.70
N PHE A 181 14.09 -5.04 -7.86
CA PHE A 181 14.13 -3.59 -7.96
C PHE A 181 12.75 -2.94 -8.00
N HIS A 182 12.66 -1.76 -7.40
CA HIS A 182 11.57 -0.81 -7.58
C HIS A 182 11.69 -0.11 -8.95
N LYS A 183 10.55 0.22 -9.56
CA LYS A 183 10.44 0.84 -10.90
C LYS A 183 11.32 2.08 -11.13
N ASP A 184 11.58 2.87 -10.09
CA ASP A 184 12.43 4.06 -10.21
C ASP A 184 13.93 3.73 -10.25
N THR A 185 14.32 2.56 -9.71
CA THR A 185 15.70 2.07 -9.72
C THR A 185 16.07 1.42 -11.05
N LEU A 186 15.09 0.89 -11.79
CA LEU A 186 15.28 0.40 -13.16
C LEU A 186 15.81 1.47 -14.14
N LYS A 187 15.71 2.75 -13.78
CA LYS A 187 16.20 3.88 -14.58
C LYS A 187 17.67 4.23 -14.29
N LYS A 188 18.34 3.49 -13.41
CA LYS A 188 19.69 3.79 -12.90
C LYS A 188 20.66 2.68 -13.29
N GLU A 189 21.19 2.74 -14.51
CA GLU A 189 22.09 1.70 -15.04
C GLU A 189 23.30 1.44 -14.15
N ASN A 190 23.84 2.49 -13.51
CA ASN A 190 24.96 2.39 -12.58
C ASN A 190 24.64 1.61 -11.30
N ILE A 191 23.36 1.50 -10.92
CA ILE A 191 22.91 0.65 -9.82
C ILE A 191 22.70 -0.77 -10.32
N LEU A 192 22.02 -0.93 -11.47
CA LEU A 192 21.77 -2.24 -12.06
C LEU A 192 23.07 -3.00 -12.35
N SER A 193 24.12 -2.30 -12.79
CA SER A 193 25.44 -2.88 -13.06
C SER A 193 26.07 -3.57 -11.84
N LYS A 194 25.81 -3.08 -10.62
CA LYS A 194 26.33 -3.65 -9.37
C LYS A 194 25.79 -5.05 -9.08
N PHE A 195 24.63 -5.39 -9.66
CA PHE A 195 23.92 -6.64 -9.38
C PHE A 195 23.85 -7.58 -10.59
N LYS A 196 24.59 -7.32 -11.67
CA LYS A 196 24.57 -8.12 -12.91
C LYS A 196 24.90 -9.60 -12.72
N SER A 197 25.63 -9.94 -11.66
CA SER A 197 25.99 -11.32 -11.32
C SER A 197 24.91 -12.09 -10.56
N TYR A 198 23.78 -11.46 -10.24
CA TYR A 198 22.69 -12.08 -9.48
C TYR A 198 21.41 -12.18 -10.32
N PRO A 199 20.56 -13.18 -10.09
CA PRO A 199 19.18 -13.18 -10.57
C PRO A 199 18.47 -11.89 -10.15
N THR A 200 17.77 -11.25 -11.09
CA THR A 200 17.04 -10.01 -10.82
C THR A 200 15.59 -10.08 -11.29
N ALA A 201 14.71 -9.41 -10.56
CA ALA A 201 13.32 -9.17 -10.91
C ALA A 201 12.95 -7.70 -10.61
N SER A 202 11.70 -7.32 -10.88
CA SER A 202 11.23 -5.97 -10.57
C SER A 202 9.78 -5.92 -10.15
N ASN A 203 9.42 -4.89 -9.38
CA ASN A 203 8.06 -4.72 -8.86
C ASN A 203 7.01 -4.28 -9.91
N ILE A 204 7.41 -4.16 -11.17
CA ILE A 204 6.51 -3.90 -12.32
C ILE A 204 6.13 -5.17 -13.07
N MET A 205 6.74 -6.31 -12.73
CA MET A 205 6.36 -7.62 -13.25
C MET A 205 4.96 -8.01 -12.75
N LYS A 206 4.38 -9.06 -13.33
CA LYS A 206 3.14 -9.61 -12.82
C LYS A 206 3.34 -10.12 -11.40
N PHE A 207 2.27 -10.10 -10.62
CA PHE A 207 2.34 -10.45 -9.21
C PHE A 207 2.84 -11.88 -9.02
N GLU A 208 2.34 -12.80 -9.83
CA GLU A 208 2.71 -14.21 -9.85
C GLU A 208 4.22 -14.37 -10.09
N ASP A 209 4.75 -13.72 -11.13
CA ASP A 209 6.17 -13.78 -11.46
C ASP A 209 7.06 -13.25 -10.32
N ILE A 210 6.62 -12.21 -9.60
CA ILE A 210 7.35 -11.66 -8.45
C ILE A 210 7.36 -12.67 -7.30
N ILE A 211 6.19 -13.27 -6.99
CA ILE A 211 6.09 -14.24 -5.90
C ILE A 211 6.86 -15.51 -6.22
N ASP A 212 6.83 -16.00 -7.46
CA ASP A 212 7.57 -17.17 -7.88
C ASP A 212 9.09 -16.92 -7.83
N PHE A 213 9.54 -15.73 -8.24
CA PHE A 213 10.94 -15.32 -8.03
C PHE A 213 11.34 -15.34 -6.55
N ILE A 214 10.48 -14.79 -5.67
CA ILE A 214 10.73 -14.80 -4.22
C ILE A 214 10.78 -16.24 -3.70
N LYS A 215 9.83 -17.10 -4.07
CA LYS A 215 9.76 -18.51 -3.62
C LYS A 215 11.04 -19.28 -3.90
N LEU A 216 11.60 -19.11 -5.10
CA LEU A 216 12.85 -19.76 -5.53
C LEU A 216 14.10 -19.24 -4.80
N THR A 217 14.01 -18.09 -4.13
CA THR A 217 15.15 -17.36 -3.57
C THR A 217 15.21 -17.43 -2.04
N ASN A 218 16.34 -17.81 -1.47
CA ASN A 218 16.58 -17.84 -0.02
C ASN A 218 16.75 -16.43 0.60
N LYS A 219 17.60 -15.59 -0.02
CA LYS A 219 17.95 -14.25 0.47
C LYS A 219 17.57 -13.18 -0.56
N ILE A 220 16.76 -12.21 -0.14
CA ILE A 220 16.26 -11.14 -0.99
C ILE A 220 16.91 -9.80 -0.64
N VAL A 221 17.40 -9.10 -1.66
CA VAL A 221 17.72 -7.68 -1.58
C VAL A 221 16.65 -6.90 -2.35
N THR A 222 16.08 -5.86 -1.75
CA THR A 222 15.06 -5.05 -2.45
C THR A 222 14.99 -3.61 -1.95
N ASP A 223 14.56 -2.70 -2.82
CA ASP A 223 14.13 -1.34 -2.49
C ASP A 223 12.60 -1.16 -2.62
N SER A 224 11.84 -2.25 -2.62
CA SER A 224 10.37 -2.26 -2.69
C SER A 224 9.75 -2.76 -1.39
N TYR A 225 8.83 -1.99 -0.82
CA TYR A 225 8.12 -2.35 0.42
C TYR A 225 7.31 -3.64 0.28
N HIS A 226 6.58 -3.79 -0.82
CA HIS A 226 5.75 -4.98 -1.00
C HIS A 226 6.58 -6.23 -1.25
N VAL A 227 7.73 -6.10 -1.93
CA VAL A 227 8.66 -7.24 -2.08
C VAL A 227 9.26 -7.60 -0.72
N MET A 228 9.71 -6.63 0.07
CA MET A 228 10.18 -6.87 1.44
C MET A 228 9.11 -7.61 2.25
N TYR A 229 7.88 -7.11 2.23
CA TYR A 229 6.74 -7.71 2.92
C TYR A 229 6.48 -9.15 2.47
N TRP A 230 6.30 -9.40 1.17
CA TRP A 230 6.02 -10.74 0.64
C TRP A 230 7.17 -11.73 0.86
N SER A 231 8.42 -11.25 0.82
CA SER A 231 9.59 -12.06 1.15
C SER A 231 9.57 -12.50 2.61
N MET A 232 9.18 -11.60 3.52
CA MET A 232 9.02 -11.95 4.93
C MET A 232 7.85 -12.90 5.20
N LEU A 233 6.73 -12.77 4.45
CA LEU A 233 5.64 -13.75 4.52
C LEU A 233 6.10 -15.15 4.14
N LEU A 234 7.02 -15.26 3.19
CA LEU A 234 7.62 -16.52 2.71
C LEU A 234 8.87 -16.95 3.50
N ASN A 235 9.08 -16.38 4.69
CA ASN A 235 10.19 -16.72 5.59
C ASN A 235 11.58 -16.51 4.98
N LYS A 236 11.74 -15.53 4.08
CA LYS A 236 13.04 -15.22 3.46
C LYS A 236 13.87 -14.30 4.35
N LYS A 237 15.19 -14.36 4.18
CA LYS A 237 16.11 -13.37 4.75
C LYS A 237 16.11 -12.12 3.87
N VAL A 238 15.86 -10.96 4.46
CA VAL A 238 15.67 -9.72 3.68
C VAL A 238 16.65 -8.63 4.08
N VAL A 239 17.37 -8.10 3.09
CA VAL A 239 18.06 -6.81 3.16
C VAL A 239 17.25 -5.79 2.36
N VAL A 240 16.96 -4.64 2.98
CA VAL A 240 16.18 -3.58 2.35
C VAL A 240 17.02 -2.34 2.11
N ILE A 241 16.82 -1.72 0.95
CA ILE A 241 17.45 -0.47 0.56
C ILE A 241 16.36 0.61 0.58
N PRO A 242 16.30 1.45 1.62
CA PRO A 242 15.14 2.30 1.85
C PRO A 242 15.10 3.47 0.86
N ASN A 243 13.92 3.72 0.30
CA ASN A 243 13.63 4.88 -0.57
C ASN A 243 12.56 5.83 0.00
N SER A 244 12.08 5.53 1.20
CA SER A 244 11.18 6.36 2.00
C SER A 244 11.08 5.80 3.42
N SER A 245 10.37 6.48 4.30
CA SER A 245 10.18 6.06 5.69
C SER A 245 9.45 4.74 5.89
N LYS A 246 8.68 4.26 4.91
CA LYS A 246 7.82 3.05 5.02
C LYS A 246 8.54 1.77 5.47
N PHE A 247 9.86 1.73 5.38
CA PHE A 247 10.68 0.58 5.75
C PHE A 247 11.08 0.55 7.23
N PHE A 248 11.06 1.70 7.90
CA PHE A 248 11.60 1.84 9.25
C PHE A 248 10.57 1.51 10.35
N ASP A 249 9.29 1.48 10.02
CA ASP A 249 8.19 1.25 10.97
C ASP A 249 7.49 -0.10 10.74
N PHE A 250 8.18 -1.05 10.11
CA PHE A 250 7.67 -2.40 9.93
C PHE A 250 7.95 -3.24 11.19
N LYS A 251 6.96 -4.02 11.65
CA LYS A 251 7.02 -4.81 12.91
C LYS A 251 8.24 -5.73 12.97
N TYR A 252 8.56 -6.42 11.87
CA TYR A 252 9.72 -7.30 11.78
C TYR A 252 10.85 -6.56 11.08
N HIS A 253 11.98 -6.40 11.74
CA HIS A 253 13.01 -5.50 11.21
C HIS A 253 13.87 -6.22 10.17
N PRO A 254 13.84 -5.80 8.88
CA PRO A 254 14.84 -6.24 7.91
C PRO A 254 16.19 -5.63 8.27
N VAL A 255 17.25 -6.18 7.69
CA VAL A 255 18.52 -5.45 7.66
C VAL A 255 18.39 -4.28 6.69
N ILE A 256 18.57 -3.06 7.20
CA ILE A 256 18.60 -1.85 6.38
C ILE A 256 20.02 -1.63 5.87
N SER A 257 20.17 -1.39 4.56
CA SER A 257 21.46 -1.17 3.91
C SER A 257 21.34 -0.16 2.75
N ASN A 258 22.39 -0.05 1.95
CA ASN A 258 22.48 0.74 0.73
C ASN A 258 22.88 -0.17 -0.46
N PHE A 259 22.92 0.36 -1.68
CA PHE A 259 23.23 -0.43 -2.87
C PHE A 259 24.68 -0.95 -2.93
N ASP A 260 25.62 -0.34 -2.20
CA ASP A 260 27.02 -0.76 -2.16
C ASP A 260 27.24 -1.92 -1.18
N ASP A 261 26.57 -1.86 -0.02
CA ASP A 261 26.79 -2.82 1.07
C ASP A 261 25.75 -3.95 1.10
N ALA A 262 24.65 -3.88 0.33
CA ALA A 262 23.52 -4.78 0.50
C ALA A 262 23.88 -6.28 0.50
N ILE A 263 24.79 -6.70 -0.40
CA ILE A 263 25.23 -8.10 -0.48
C ILE A 263 25.99 -8.52 0.78
N SER A 264 26.93 -7.70 1.26
CA SER A 264 27.74 -8.02 2.44
C SER A 264 26.89 -8.07 3.72
N GLN A 265 25.80 -7.31 3.76
CA GLN A 265 24.86 -7.27 4.88
C GLN A 265 23.89 -8.47 4.94
N LEU A 266 23.80 -9.31 3.90
CA LEU A 266 22.91 -10.49 3.89
C LEU A 266 23.22 -11.48 5.02
N SER A 267 24.47 -11.54 5.49
CA SER A 267 24.89 -12.41 6.61
C SER A 267 24.22 -12.03 7.94
N LYS A 268 23.76 -10.78 8.08
CA LYS A 268 23.06 -10.28 9.27
C LYS A 268 21.55 -10.45 9.20
N ALA A 269 21.02 -10.85 8.04
CA ALA A 269 19.59 -10.94 7.81
C ALA A 269 19.02 -12.21 8.44
N ASN A 270 17.97 -12.03 9.26
CA ASN A 270 17.25 -13.12 9.89
C ASN A 270 15.95 -13.40 9.12
N ALA A 271 15.58 -14.68 9.08
CA ALA A 271 14.27 -15.12 8.67
C ALA A 271 13.35 -15.14 9.89
N TYR A 272 12.07 -14.86 9.68
CA TYR A 272 11.06 -14.80 10.74
C TYR A 272 9.92 -15.76 10.40
N THR A 273 9.70 -16.75 11.26
CA THR A 273 8.66 -17.76 11.07
C THR A 273 7.29 -17.28 11.52
N GLY A 274 6.23 -17.74 10.86
CA GLY A 274 4.85 -17.48 11.29
C GLY A 274 4.26 -16.12 10.90
N ILE A 275 5.01 -15.27 10.18
CA ILE A 275 4.53 -13.93 9.77
C ILE A 275 3.25 -14.03 8.92
N LEU A 276 3.18 -14.98 7.98
CA LEU A 276 2.01 -15.13 7.11
C LEU A 276 0.72 -15.35 7.92
N GLU A 277 0.75 -16.32 8.84
CA GLU A 277 -0.41 -16.69 9.66
C GLU A 277 -0.76 -15.59 10.67
N GLU A 278 0.23 -14.91 11.24
CA GLU A 278 -0.02 -13.73 12.08
C GLU A 278 -0.74 -12.63 11.28
N CYS A 279 -0.22 -12.29 10.08
CA CYS A 279 -0.79 -11.24 9.26
C CYS A 279 -2.21 -11.57 8.77
N ARG A 280 -2.48 -12.84 8.44
CA ARG A 280 -3.81 -13.35 8.10
C ARG A 280 -4.77 -13.21 9.28
N THR A 281 -4.37 -13.69 10.45
CA THR A 281 -5.16 -13.61 11.68
C THR A 281 -5.53 -12.17 12.01
N ILE A 282 -4.57 -11.24 11.93
CA ILE A 282 -4.82 -9.82 12.20
C ILE A 282 -5.80 -9.23 11.18
N ASN A 283 -5.63 -9.54 9.89
CA ASN A 283 -6.53 -9.03 8.85
C ASN A 283 -7.96 -9.56 9.00
N HIS A 284 -8.15 -10.84 9.33
CA HIS A 284 -9.49 -11.38 9.60
C HIS A 284 -10.14 -10.74 10.82
N LYS A 285 -9.41 -10.62 11.95
CA LYS A 285 -9.92 -9.93 13.16
C LYS A 285 -10.28 -8.47 12.90
N PHE A 286 -9.51 -7.78 12.06
CA PHE A 286 -9.81 -6.41 11.68
C PHE A 286 -11.01 -6.34 10.72
N ALA A 287 -11.17 -7.32 9.84
CA ALA A 287 -12.33 -7.44 8.97
C ALA A 287 -13.62 -7.55 9.79
N ASP A 288 -13.67 -8.41 10.82
CA ASP A 288 -14.84 -8.56 11.69
C ASP A 288 -15.26 -7.21 12.30
N LYS A 289 -14.30 -6.46 12.85
CA LYS A 289 -14.54 -5.11 13.40
C LYS A 289 -15.01 -4.12 12.33
N ALA A 290 -14.39 -4.16 11.15
CA ALA A 290 -14.73 -3.25 10.07
C ALA A 290 -16.13 -3.54 9.52
N PHE A 291 -16.50 -4.80 9.38
CA PHE A 291 -17.79 -5.25 8.86
C PHE A 291 -18.92 -4.97 9.84
N ASP A 292 -18.71 -5.23 11.14
CA ASP A 292 -19.63 -4.81 12.19
C ASP A 292 -19.87 -3.30 12.17
N TYR A 293 -18.80 -2.49 12.16
CA TYR A 293 -18.92 -1.03 12.11
C TYR A 293 -19.63 -0.53 10.83
N LEU A 294 -19.44 -1.21 9.71
CA LEU A 294 -19.99 -0.85 8.40
C LEU A 294 -21.36 -1.47 8.12
N ASN A 295 -21.85 -2.36 8.99
CA ASN A 295 -23.08 -3.14 8.82
C ASN A 295 -23.11 -3.96 7.51
N ILE A 296 -22.04 -4.70 7.20
CA ILE A 296 -21.93 -5.59 6.02
C ILE A 296 -21.47 -6.99 6.36
#